data_AF-A0A9W8LIE9-F1
#
_entry.id   AF-A0A9W8LIE9-F1
#
_cell.length_a   1.000
_cell.length_b   1.000
_cell.length_c   1.000
_cell.angle_alpha   90.00
_cell.angle_beta   90.00
_cell.angle_gamma   90.00
#
_symmetry.space_group_name_H-M   'P 1'
#
loop_
_entity.id
_entity.type
_entity.pdbx_description
1 polymer ?
#
loop_
_entity_poly.entity_id
_entity_poly.type
_entity_poly.pdbx_seq_one_letter_code
_entity_poly.pdbx_strand_id
1 'polypeptide(L)'
;MSLGDNAVFDSAPLSPLAGRRVIDPDTYFDHNKPPTNLEWAHTEIEKFLRHQAPDQRVVLITSGGTTVPLENNTVRFVDNFSAGTRGSCSAEQFLSLGYAVIFLYREKSLQPFNRNYSENTRGMLSYLEETEDGHVRVKPEWEQKIRRDLAEYRKYMDGDKLLMVNFTTLADYLFLLREVSLMLAPLGSRAMFYLAAAVSDFFIPSHSMSEHKIQSGDGDLTLRMNQVPKFLRPLVKNWAPACYIVSFKLETDPELLGPKAKHALDKYGHQVVVANMLDTRKWQVWLYTRESTEPCVIQISQQQLAEGRDIEQDLTEEISRRHKQFVANHHNSTQQQ
;
A
#
# COMPACT_ATOMS: atom_id res chain seq x y z
N MET A 1 35.38 -55.58 28.47
CA MET A 1 36.43 -55.05 27.57
C MET A 1 35.72 -54.32 26.43
N SER A 2 36.05 -53.03 26.26
CA SER A 2 35.84 -52.15 25.09
C SER A 2 34.38 -51.92 24.64
N LEU A 3 33.73 -50.74 24.77
CA LEU A 3 34.01 -49.39 24.19
C LEU A 3 34.24 -49.48 22.66
N GLY A 4 33.59 -48.74 21.74
CA GLY A 4 32.55 -47.71 21.70
C GLY A 4 31.90 -47.80 20.29
N ASP A 5 30.76 -47.18 20.02
CA ASP A 5 30.73 -45.90 19.31
C ASP A 5 29.39 -45.21 19.56
N ASN A 6 29.41 -44.21 20.45
CA ASN A 6 28.39 -43.17 20.50
C ASN A 6 28.80 -42.09 19.51
N ALA A 7 28.08 -41.97 18.40
CA ALA A 7 28.15 -40.78 17.56
C ALA A 7 27.55 -39.60 18.34
N VAL A 8 28.42 -38.84 19.00
CA VAL A 8 28.10 -37.55 19.60
C VAL A 8 27.82 -36.60 18.45
N PHE A 9 26.54 -36.23 18.27
CA PHE A 9 26.19 -35.04 17.52
C PHE A 9 26.74 -33.83 18.29
N ASP A 10 27.84 -33.29 17.79
CA ASP A 10 28.43 -32.05 18.28
C ASP A 10 27.46 -30.91 17.94
N SER A 11 26.57 -30.62 18.90
CA SER A 11 25.69 -29.45 18.87
C SER A 11 26.50 -28.23 19.32
N ALA A 12 27.42 -27.81 18.46
CA ALA A 12 28.05 -26.51 18.63
C ALA A 12 26.95 -25.44 18.47
N PRO A 13 26.71 -24.58 19.47
CA PRO A 13 25.75 -23.50 19.32
C PRO A 13 26.25 -22.59 18.20
N LEU A 14 25.39 -22.38 17.19
CA LEU A 14 25.57 -21.36 16.17
C LEU A 14 25.84 -20.03 16.87
N SER A 15 27.10 -19.61 16.87
CA SER A 15 27.54 -18.31 17.37
C SER A 15 26.63 -17.20 16.84
N PRO A 16 26.28 -16.20 17.66
CA PRO A 16 25.42 -15.11 17.22
C PRO A 16 26.11 -14.39 16.07
N LEU A 17 25.49 -14.47 14.88
CA LEU A 17 25.94 -13.81 13.65
C LEU A 17 26.24 -12.33 13.92
N ALA A 18 27.52 -12.01 13.97
CA ALA A 18 28.02 -10.65 13.94
C ALA A 18 27.55 -9.95 12.65
N GLY A 19 26.93 -8.78 12.79
CA GLY A 19 26.72 -7.83 11.70
C GLY A 19 25.36 -7.86 11.01
N ARG A 20 24.24 -7.69 11.75
CA ARG A 20 23.03 -7.10 11.14
C ARG A 20 23.30 -5.64 10.79
N ARG A 21 23.76 -5.36 9.55
CA ARG A 21 23.79 -3.99 9.03
C ARG A 21 22.36 -3.53 8.77
N VAL A 22 21.74 -2.93 9.78
CA VAL A 22 20.49 -2.17 9.57
C VAL A 22 20.87 -0.97 8.72
N ILE A 23 20.36 -0.93 7.48
CA ILE A 23 20.58 0.20 6.59
C ILE A 23 19.76 1.37 7.13
N ASP A 24 20.39 2.52 7.30
CA ASP A 24 19.73 3.75 7.73
C ASP A 24 18.79 4.21 6.61
N PRO A 25 17.48 4.45 6.88
CA PRO A 25 16.56 5.03 5.92
C PRO A 25 17.11 6.24 5.17
N ASP A 26 17.88 7.10 5.83
CA ASP A 26 18.43 8.31 5.20
C ASP A 26 19.49 7.93 4.16
N THR A 27 20.35 6.95 4.45
CA THR A 27 21.35 6.44 3.50
C THR A 27 20.76 5.59 2.37
N TYR A 28 19.53 5.09 2.50
CA TYR A 28 18.93 4.24 1.47
C TYR A 28 18.81 4.98 0.13
N PHE A 29 18.40 6.24 0.16
CA PHE A 29 18.19 7.05 -1.04
C PHE A 29 19.50 7.41 -1.73
N ASP A 30 20.62 7.50 -1.00
CA ASP A 30 21.95 7.77 -1.57
C ASP A 30 22.51 6.57 -2.36
N HIS A 31 22.10 5.35 -2.01
CA HIS A 31 22.63 4.11 -2.58
C HIS A 31 21.70 3.44 -3.61
N ASN A 32 20.52 4.01 -3.86
CA ASN A 32 19.54 3.51 -4.82
C ASN A 32 19.17 4.60 -5.82
N LYS A 33 18.84 4.22 -7.05
CA LYS A 33 18.47 5.19 -8.09
C LYS A 33 16.99 5.58 -7.94
N PRO A 34 16.65 6.87 -8.11
CA PRO A 34 15.25 7.30 -8.15
C PRO A 34 14.54 6.71 -9.40
N PRO A 35 13.21 6.54 -9.35
CA PRO A 35 12.45 6.10 -10.51
C PRO A 35 12.39 7.19 -11.58
N THR A 36 12.23 6.78 -12.84
CA THR A 36 12.22 7.70 -14.00
C THR A 36 11.04 8.67 -13.99
N ASN A 37 9.95 8.33 -13.31
CA ASN A 37 8.75 9.17 -13.21
C ASN A 37 8.74 10.09 -11.97
N LEU A 38 9.83 10.17 -11.18
CA LEU A 38 9.85 10.97 -9.94
C LEU A 38 9.60 12.46 -10.17
N GLU A 39 10.27 13.05 -11.17
CA GLU A 39 10.13 14.48 -11.50
C GLU A 39 8.72 14.81 -12.04
N TRP A 40 8.17 13.91 -12.87
CA TRP A 40 6.78 13.99 -13.31
C TRP A 40 5.82 13.92 -12.12
N ALA A 41 6.02 12.95 -11.22
CA ALA A 41 5.17 12.78 -10.05
C ALA A 41 5.20 14.02 -9.16
N HIS A 42 6.38 14.57 -8.88
CA HIS A 42 6.52 15.84 -8.15
C HIS A 42 5.68 16.94 -8.81
N THR A 43 5.84 17.15 -10.11
CA THR A 43 5.14 18.21 -10.85
C THR A 43 3.62 18.04 -10.80
N GLU A 44 3.12 16.83 -11.02
CA GLU A 44 1.69 16.57 -11.05
C GLU A 44 1.06 16.57 -9.65
N ILE A 45 1.78 16.11 -8.62
CA ILE A 45 1.33 16.24 -7.22
C ILE A 45 1.27 17.71 -6.84
N GLU A 46 2.26 18.52 -7.22
CA GLU A 46 2.28 19.95 -6.90
C GLU A 46 1.07 20.66 -7.51
N LYS A 47 0.81 20.43 -8.81
CA LYS A 47 -0.38 20.94 -9.50
C LYS A 47 -1.67 20.48 -8.83
N PHE A 48 -1.79 19.18 -8.57
CA PHE A 48 -2.96 18.59 -7.93
C PHE A 48 -3.27 19.25 -6.58
N LEU A 49 -2.26 19.46 -5.74
CA LEU A 49 -2.42 20.10 -4.44
C LEU A 49 -2.81 21.59 -4.56
N ARG A 50 -2.27 22.31 -5.55
CA ARG A 50 -2.62 23.72 -5.81
C ARG A 50 -4.07 23.90 -6.25
N HIS A 51 -4.67 22.93 -6.93
CA HIS A 51 -6.08 22.98 -7.34
C HIS A 51 -7.06 22.62 -6.21
N GLN A 52 -6.57 22.14 -5.07
CA GLN A 52 -7.45 21.81 -3.94
C GLN A 52 -7.88 23.06 -3.16
N ALA A 53 -9.10 23.01 -2.63
CA ALA A 53 -9.59 24.04 -1.72
C ALA A 53 -8.72 24.13 -0.46
N PRO A 54 -8.60 25.31 0.18
CA PRO A 54 -7.76 25.51 1.36
C PRO A 54 -8.08 24.60 2.55
N ASP A 55 -9.30 24.07 2.66
CA ASP A 55 -9.77 23.18 3.72
C ASP A 55 -9.91 21.71 3.25
N GLN A 56 -9.59 21.42 1.99
CA GLN A 56 -9.69 20.08 1.42
C GLN A 56 -8.87 19.08 2.23
N ARG A 57 -9.49 17.95 2.56
CA ARG A 57 -8.79 16.77 3.08
C ARG A 57 -8.19 15.98 1.92
N VAL A 58 -6.93 15.60 2.06
CA VAL A 58 -6.20 14.85 1.04
C VAL A 58 -5.79 13.49 1.63
N VAL A 59 -5.94 12.42 0.87
CA VAL A 59 -5.43 11.09 1.26
C VAL A 59 -4.46 10.57 0.22
N LEU A 60 -3.28 10.15 0.68
CA LEU A 60 -2.39 9.26 -0.06
C LEU A 60 -2.82 7.82 0.21
N ILE A 61 -3.22 7.10 -0.83
CA ILE A 61 -3.51 5.68 -0.78
C ILE A 61 -2.38 4.94 -1.50
N THR A 62 -1.72 4.02 -0.81
CA THR A 62 -0.77 3.11 -1.47
C THR A 62 -1.44 1.78 -1.78
N SER A 63 -1.29 1.24 -2.99
CA SER A 63 -1.98 0.01 -3.41
C SER A 63 -1.10 -0.91 -4.25
N GLY A 64 -1.36 -2.22 -4.19
CA GLY A 64 -0.59 -3.24 -4.92
C GLY A 64 0.71 -3.66 -4.24
N GLY A 65 1.47 -4.54 -4.90
CA GLY A 65 2.71 -5.12 -4.39
C GLY A 65 3.97 -4.49 -4.97
N THR A 66 5.02 -4.39 -4.17
CA THR A 66 6.35 -4.00 -4.67
C THR A 66 7.13 -5.20 -5.17
N THR A 67 7.94 -5.01 -6.22
CA THR A 67 8.93 -6.01 -6.64
C THR A 67 10.32 -5.69 -6.11
N VAL A 68 11.13 -6.74 -5.98
CA VAL A 68 12.58 -6.64 -5.72
C VAL A 68 13.30 -7.34 -6.87
N PRO A 69 13.98 -6.58 -7.75
CA PRO A 69 14.86 -7.14 -8.76
C PRO A 69 15.94 -8.05 -8.17
N LEU A 70 16.28 -9.12 -8.89
CA LEU A 70 17.42 -9.97 -8.57
C LEU A 70 18.69 -9.54 -9.32
N GLU A 71 18.53 -8.82 -10.42
CA GLU A 71 19.59 -8.37 -11.34
C GLU A 71 19.35 -6.89 -11.74
N ASN A 72 20.43 -6.14 -12.03
CA ASN A 72 20.33 -4.75 -12.51
C ASN A 72 19.63 -4.68 -13.87
N ASN A 73 20.03 -5.54 -14.81
CA ASN A 73 19.28 -5.80 -16.03
C ASN A 73 18.21 -6.86 -15.72
N THR A 74 17.14 -6.40 -15.08
CA THR A 74 16.15 -7.25 -14.42
C THR A 74 15.48 -8.21 -15.39
N VAL A 75 15.65 -9.51 -15.13
CA VAL A 75 14.88 -10.58 -15.78
C VAL A 75 13.98 -11.28 -14.76
N ARG A 76 14.43 -11.34 -13.49
CA ARG A 76 13.70 -11.98 -12.40
C ARG A 76 13.54 -11.02 -11.23
N PHE A 77 12.47 -11.21 -10.48
CA PHE A 77 12.18 -10.43 -9.28
C PHE A 77 11.38 -11.25 -8.26
N VAL A 78 11.47 -10.85 -7.00
CA VAL A 78 10.54 -11.29 -5.94
C VAL A 78 9.37 -10.31 -5.93
N ASP A 79 8.14 -10.81 -5.86
CA ASP A 79 6.93 -9.97 -5.79
C ASP A 79 6.16 -10.23 -4.49
N ASN A 80 5.59 -9.17 -3.93
CA ASN A 80 4.69 -9.25 -2.79
C ASN A 80 3.25 -9.29 -3.30
N PHE A 81 2.54 -10.40 -3.07
CA PHE A 81 1.21 -10.59 -3.61
C PHE A 81 0.20 -9.54 -3.11
N SER A 82 -0.27 -8.69 -4.02
CA SER A 82 -1.42 -7.80 -3.81
C SER A 82 -2.01 -7.37 -5.15
N ALA A 83 -3.25 -7.78 -5.42
CA ALA A 83 -3.98 -7.37 -6.62
C ALA A 83 -4.34 -5.87 -6.61
N GLY A 84 -4.34 -5.23 -5.44
CA GLY A 84 -4.74 -3.82 -5.29
C GLY A 84 -6.24 -3.60 -5.03
N THR A 85 -7.03 -4.65 -4.76
CA THR A 85 -8.48 -4.53 -4.51
C THR A 85 -8.80 -3.58 -3.36
N ARG A 86 -8.17 -3.76 -2.20
CA ARG A 86 -8.42 -2.91 -1.02
C ARG A 86 -8.12 -1.45 -1.32
N GLY A 87 -6.95 -1.15 -1.90
CA GLY A 87 -6.56 0.22 -2.19
C GLY A 87 -7.49 0.86 -3.23
N SER A 88 -7.77 0.17 -4.34
CA SER A 88 -8.63 0.70 -5.42
C SER A 88 -10.06 0.95 -4.94
N CYS A 89 -10.65 0.02 -4.19
CA CYS A 89 -11.98 0.23 -3.61
C CYS A 89 -11.96 1.35 -2.56
N SER A 90 -10.96 1.38 -1.66
CA SER A 90 -10.85 2.46 -0.67
C SER A 90 -10.74 3.85 -1.32
N ALA A 91 -10.09 3.97 -2.47
CA ALA A 91 -10.02 5.22 -3.22
C ALA A 91 -11.39 5.71 -3.68
N GLU A 92 -12.22 4.83 -4.24
CA GLU A 92 -13.60 5.13 -4.64
C GLU A 92 -14.41 5.65 -3.45
N GLN A 93 -14.27 5.01 -2.28
CA GLN A 93 -14.98 5.40 -1.07
C GLN A 93 -14.45 6.71 -0.47
N PHE A 94 -13.14 6.96 -0.47
CA PHE A 94 -12.62 8.24 0.01
C PHE A 94 -13.05 9.41 -0.89
N LEU A 95 -13.10 9.20 -2.22
CA LEU A 95 -13.64 10.18 -3.16
C LEU A 95 -15.12 10.49 -2.86
N SER A 96 -15.94 9.46 -2.61
CA SER A 96 -17.36 9.65 -2.27
C SER A 96 -17.55 10.37 -0.92
N LEU A 97 -16.61 10.18 0.03
CA LEU A 97 -16.55 10.88 1.32
C LEU A 97 -15.95 12.31 1.21
N GLY A 98 -15.68 12.79 0.00
CA GLY A 98 -15.25 14.15 -0.30
C GLY A 98 -13.76 14.41 -0.11
N TYR A 99 -12.91 13.38 -0.13
CA TYR A 99 -11.46 13.55 -0.15
C TYR A 99 -10.95 13.82 -1.57
N ALA A 100 -9.82 14.51 -1.65
CA ALA A 100 -8.94 14.43 -2.81
C ALA A 100 -7.97 13.25 -2.59
N VAL A 101 -7.78 12.41 -3.59
CA VAL A 101 -7.03 11.15 -3.49
C VAL A 101 -5.80 11.19 -4.39
N ILE A 102 -4.63 10.97 -3.79
CA ILE A 102 -3.41 10.58 -4.51
C ILE A 102 -3.32 9.06 -4.41
N PHE A 103 -3.46 8.37 -5.53
CA PHE A 103 -3.43 6.91 -5.62
C PHE A 103 -2.05 6.47 -6.12
N LEU A 104 -1.16 6.12 -5.18
CA LEU A 104 0.17 5.57 -5.45
C LEU A 104 0.06 4.05 -5.59
N TYR A 105 0.18 3.50 -6.81
CA TYR A 105 -0.19 2.11 -7.06
C TYR A 105 0.82 1.34 -7.91
N ARG A 106 0.82 0.01 -7.75
CA ARG A 106 1.63 -0.87 -8.60
C ARG A 106 1.13 -0.80 -10.05
N GLU A 107 2.03 -0.53 -10.99
CA GLU A 107 1.70 -0.60 -12.41
C GLU A 107 1.05 -1.95 -12.75
N LYS A 108 -0.07 -1.91 -13.48
CA LYS A 108 -0.91 -3.08 -13.84
C LYS A 108 -1.67 -3.74 -12.68
N SER A 109 -1.65 -3.17 -11.47
CA SER A 109 -2.61 -3.56 -10.42
C SER A 109 -3.99 -2.94 -10.66
N LEU A 110 -4.98 -3.38 -9.87
CA LEU A 110 -6.33 -2.83 -9.91
C LEU A 110 -6.33 -1.32 -9.62
N GLN A 111 -7.13 -0.59 -10.40
CA GLN A 111 -7.29 0.86 -10.33
C GLN A 111 -8.73 1.20 -9.95
N PRO A 112 -8.99 2.34 -9.28
CA PRO A 112 -10.35 2.77 -8.92
C PRO A 112 -11.24 2.80 -10.17
N PHE A 113 -12.48 2.34 -10.04
CA PHE A 113 -13.50 2.16 -11.08
C PHE A 113 -13.17 1.08 -12.13
N ASN A 114 -11.96 1.07 -12.68
CA ASN A 114 -11.49 0.10 -13.68
C ASN A 114 -11.37 -1.33 -13.13
N ARG A 115 -11.20 -1.49 -11.81
CA ARG A 115 -11.05 -2.80 -11.15
C ARG A 115 -12.18 -3.77 -11.47
N ASN A 116 -13.38 -3.25 -11.74
CA ASN A 116 -14.56 -4.06 -12.05
C ASN A 116 -14.54 -4.70 -13.44
N TYR A 117 -13.59 -4.30 -14.28
CA TYR A 117 -13.46 -4.71 -15.68
C TYR A 117 -12.09 -5.30 -16.01
N SER A 118 -11.25 -5.49 -14.97
CA SER A 118 -9.85 -5.89 -15.09
C SER A 118 -9.59 -7.31 -14.59
N GLU A 119 -10.63 -8.08 -14.22
CA GLU A 119 -10.45 -9.46 -13.76
C GLU A 119 -9.98 -10.38 -14.89
N ASN A 120 -8.98 -11.22 -14.59
CA ASN A 120 -8.20 -12.06 -15.53
C ASN A 120 -9.01 -13.01 -16.44
N THR A 121 -10.32 -13.12 -16.27
CA THR A 121 -11.19 -13.97 -17.10
C THR A 121 -11.85 -13.22 -18.26
N ARG A 122 -11.89 -11.88 -18.22
CA ARG A 122 -12.59 -11.05 -19.22
C ARG A 122 -11.77 -9.82 -19.58
N GLY A 123 -11.28 -9.78 -20.82
CA GLY A 123 -10.66 -8.57 -21.37
C GLY A 123 -11.72 -7.52 -21.73
N MET A 124 -11.27 -6.28 -21.99
CA MET A 124 -12.13 -5.15 -22.37
C MET A 124 -13.11 -5.49 -23.51
N LEU A 125 -12.66 -6.24 -24.52
CA LEU A 125 -13.49 -6.62 -25.67
C LEU A 125 -14.69 -7.49 -25.31
N SER A 126 -14.68 -8.16 -24.15
CA SER A 126 -15.81 -8.98 -23.70
C SER A 126 -17.05 -8.17 -23.32
N TYR A 127 -16.89 -6.88 -23.04
CA TYR A 127 -17.94 -5.95 -22.66
C TYR A 127 -18.54 -5.21 -23.87
N LEU A 128 -18.00 -5.43 -25.07
CA LEU A 128 -18.36 -4.72 -26.29
C LEU A 128 -19.11 -5.63 -27.26
N GLU A 129 -19.97 -5.03 -28.08
CA GLU A 129 -20.62 -5.67 -29.22
C GLU A 129 -20.60 -4.74 -30.44
N GLU A 130 -20.61 -5.34 -31.63
CA GLU A 130 -20.81 -4.64 -32.89
C GLU A 130 -22.31 -4.49 -33.16
N THR A 131 -22.72 -3.30 -33.56
CA THR A 131 -24.11 -3.00 -33.94
C THR A 131 -24.35 -3.28 -35.43
N GLU A 132 -25.61 -3.41 -35.84
CA GLU A 132 -25.97 -3.71 -37.24
C GLU A 132 -25.47 -2.64 -38.25
N ASP A 133 -25.26 -1.40 -37.79
CA ASP A 133 -24.72 -0.28 -38.55
C ASP A 133 -23.17 -0.18 -38.51
N GLY A 134 -22.48 -1.18 -37.94
CA GLY A 134 -21.01 -1.27 -37.93
C GLY A 134 -20.31 -0.41 -36.87
N HIS A 135 -21.05 0.07 -35.86
CA HIS A 135 -20.48 0.75 -34.71
C HIS A 135 -20.18 -0.23 -33.57
N VAL A 136 -19.34 0.19 -32.62
CA VAL A 136 -19.04 -0.58 -31.40
C VAL A 136 -19.70 0.09 -30.22
N ARG A 137 -20.44 -0.69 -29.41
CA ARG A 137 -21.05 -0.21 -28.16
C ARG A 137 -20.81 -1.18 -27.01
N VAL A 138 -21.10 -0.71 -25.80
CA VAL A 138 -21.15 -1.56 -24.61
C VAL A 138 -22.39 -2.45 -24.68
N LYS A 139 -22.26 -3.73 -24.34
CA LYS A 139 -23.40 -4.66 -24.29
C LYS A 139 -24.47 -4.19 -23.30
N PRO A 140 -25.78 -4.35 -23.61
CA PRO A 140 -26.87 -3.83 -22.78
C PRO A 140 -26.81 -4.25 -21.30
N GLU A 141 -26.39 -5.47 -21.01
CA GLU A 141 -26.29 -5.98 -19.63
C GLU A 141 -25.19 -5.30 -18.79
N TRP A 142 -24.22 -4.64 -19.43
CA TRP A 142 -23.15 -3.89 -18.77
C TRP A 142 -23.33 -2.37 -18.83
N GLU A 143 -24.20 -1.88 -19.71
CA GLU A 143 -24.34 -0.46 -20.04
C GLU A 143 -24.62 0.39 -18.81
N GLN A 144 -25.59 0.02 -17.97
CA GLN A 144 -25.93 0.79 -16.77
C GLN A 144 -24.75 0.90 -15.81
N LYS A 145 -24.02 -0.20 -15.60
CA LYS A 145 -22.88 -0.25 -14.68
C LYS A 145 -21.70 0.56 -15.21
N ILE A 146 -21.31 0.35 -16.48
CA ILE A 146 -20.22 1.10 -17.12
C ILE A 146 -20.54 2.59 -17.18
N ARG A 147 -21.77 2.97 -17.53
CA ARG A 147 -22.18 4.39 -17.56
C ARG A 147 -22.04 5.05 -16.20
N ARG A 148 -22.45 4.37 -15.11
CA ARG A 148 -22.29 4.88 -13.75
C ARG A 148 -20.81 5.02 -13.39
N ASP A 149 -20.03 3.95 -13.53
CA ASP A 149 -18.62 3.92 -13.13
C ASP A 149 -17.79 4.93 -13.96
N LEU A 150 -18.10 5.11 -15.25
CA LEU A 150 -17.51 6.12 -16.13
C LEU A 150 -17.85 7.55 -15.69
N ALA A 151 -19.10 7.80 -15.27
CA ALA A 151 -19.51 9.12 -14.80
C ALA A 151 -18.77 9.51 -13.51
N GLU A 152 -18.60 8.56 -12.58
CA GLU A 152 -17.81 8.79 -11.36
C GLU A 152 -16.33 8.97 -11.67
N TYR A 153 -15.75 8.12 -12.52
CA TYR A 153 -14.37 8.24 -12.96
C TYR A 153 -14.09 9.64 -13.54
N ARG A 154 -14.92 10.10 -14.49
CA ARG A 154 -14.80 11.45 -15.08
C ARG A 154 -15.01 12.55 -14.04
N LYS A 155 -16.03 12.44 -13.19
CA LYS A 155 -16.29 13.41 -12.12
C LYS A 155 -15.04 13.65 -11.25
N TYR A 156 -14.31 12.60 -10.89
CA TYR A 156 -13.15 12.74 -10.01
C TYR A 156 -11.84 13.00 -10.74
N MET A 157 -11.64 12.47 -11.95
CA MET A 157 -10.46 12.74 -12.77
C MET A 157 -10.51 14.17 -13.33
N ASP A 158 -11.59 14.53 -14.03
CA ASP A 158 -11.75 15.84 -14.66
C ASP A 158 -11.98 16.95 -13.61
N GLY A 159 -12.47 16.57 -12.42
CA GLY A 159 -12.65 17.45 -11.27
C GLY A 159 -11.40 17.63 -10.39
N ASP A 160 -10.23 17.16 -10.83
CA ASP A 160 -8.96 17.20 -10.09
C ASP A 160 -9.08 16.65 -8.66
N LYS A 161 -9.85 15.59 -8.45
CA LYS A 161 -9.99 14.90 -7.15
C LYS A 161 -9.25 13.58 -7.07
N LEU A 162 -8.84 13.00 -8.19
CA LEU A 162 -8.06 11.76 -8.24
C LEU A 162 -6.78 11.98 -9.05
N LEU A 163 -5.63 11.78 -8.43
CA LEU A 163 -4.32 11.72 -9.09
C LEU A 163 -3.78 10.30 -9.02
N MET A 164 -3.37 9.75 -10.16
CA MET A 164 -2.82 8.41 -10.26
C MET A 164 -1.30 8.46 -10.45
N VAL A 165 -0.54 7.83 -9.54
CA VAL A 165 0.93 7.76 -9.60
C VAL A 165 1.34 6.30 -9.52
N ASN A 166 2.09 5.79 -10.50
CA ASN A 166 2.48 4.38 -10.52
C ASN A 166 3.91 4.13 -10.00
N PHE A 167 4.13 2.95 -9.44
CA PHE A 167 5.43 2.38 -9.09
C PHE A 167 5.50 0.92 -9.54
N THR A 168 6.69 0.33 -9.60
CA THR A 168 6.84 -1.12 -9.79
C THR A 168 7.72 -1.74 -8.72
N THR A 169 8.92 -1.20 -8.53
CA THR A 169 9.91 -1.73 -7.58
C THR A 169 9.71 -1.17 -6.18
N LEU A 170 10.33 -1.82 -5.19
CA LEU A 170 10.46 -1.28 -3.84
C LEU A 170 11.17 0.09 -3.84
N ALA A 171 12.19 0.28 -4.67
CA ALA A 171 12.92 1.55 -4.74
C ALA A 171 11.98 2.66 -5.24
N ASP A 172 11.26 2.42 -6.34
CA ASP A 172 10.27 3.36 -6.90
C ASP A 172 9.27 3.79 -5.81
N TYR A 173 8.69 2.80 -5.12
CA TYR A 173 7.74 3.02 -4.04
C TYR A 173 8.31 3.91 -2.94
N LEU A 174 9.52 3.66 -2.48
CA LEU A 174 10.12 4.41 -1.37
C LEU A 174 10.48 5.84 -1.75
N PHE A 175 11.01 6.07 -2.97
CA PHE A 175 11.29 7.41 -3.48
C PHE A 175 9.99 8.22 -3.63
N LEU A 176 8.97 7.64 -4.28
CA LEU A 176 7.67 8.30 -4.48
C LEU A 176 6.94 8.52 -3.15
N LEU A 177 6.99 7.56 -2.22
CA LEU A 177 6.40 7.73 -0.89
C LEU A 177 7.06 8.89 -0.15
N ARG A 178 8.40 8.98 -0.14
CA ARG A 178 9.12 10.09 0.51
C ARG A 178 8.73 11.42 -0.12
N GLU A 179 8.70 11.50 -1.44
CA GLU A 179 8.35 12.71 -2.18
C GLU A 179 6.94 13.20 -1.81
N VAL A 180 5.92 12.34 -1.97
CA VAL A 180 4.54 12.68 -1.64
C VAL A 180 4.41 13.03 -0.16
N SER A 181 5.15 12.35 0.73
CA SER A 181 5.08 12.62 2.17
C SER A 181 5.53 14.04 2.52
N LEU A 182 6.64 14.49 1.93
CA LEU A 182 7.16 15.83 2.13
C LEU A 182 6.22 16.90 1.54
N MET A 183 5.60 16.62 0.40
CA MET A 183 4.62 17.51 -0.24
C MET A 183 3.30 17.59 0.53
N LEU A 184 2.90 16.52 1.21
CA LEU A 184 1.70 16.49 2.04
C LEU A 184 1.91 17.07 3.44
N ALA A 185 3.16 17.16 3.91
CA ALA A 185 3.48 17.63 5.26
C ALA A 185 2.87 19.01 5.61
N PRO A 186 2.85 20.02 4.71
CA PRO A 186 2.25 21.32 4.98
C PRO A 186 0.73 21.30 5.20
N LEU A 187 0.02 20.26 4.73
CA LEU A 187 -1.41 20.10 5.01
C LEU A 187 -1.69 19.68 6.45
N GLY A 188 -0.67 19.18 7.15
CA GLY A 188 -0.74 18.75 8.55
C GLY A 188 -1.89 17.77 8.78
N SER A 189 -2.74 18.08 9.75
CA SER A 189 -3.82 17.19 10.18
C SER A 189 -4.88 16.92 9.13
N ARG A 190 -4.89 17.65 7.99
CA ARG A 190 -5.82 17.43 6.87
C ARG A 190 -5.34 16.38 5.88
N ALA A 191 -4.07 16.00 5.94
CA ALA A 191 -3.51 14.94 5.11
C ALA A 191 -3.57 13.60 5.84
N MET A 192 -3.99 12.56 5.11
CA MET A 192 -4.03 11.19 5.57
C MET A 192 -3.15 10.27 4.72
N PHE A 193 -2.47 9.33 5.36
CA PHE A 193 -1.75 8.24 4.73
C PHE A 193 -2.51 6.94 4.97
N TYR A 194 -2.97 6.29 3.90
CA TYR A 194 -3.65 5.01 3.94
C TYR A 194 -2.77 3.96 3.24
N LEU A 195 -1.91 3.32 4.03
CA LEU A 195 -0.76 2.55 3.53
C LEU A 195 -1.10 1.07 3.27
N ALA A 196 -1.95 0.82 2.27
CA ALA A 196 -2.45 -0.53 1.94
C ALA A 196 -1.56 -1.33 0.95
N ALA A 197 -0.38 -0.84 0.59
CA ALA A 197 0.53 -1.56 -0.31
C ALA A 197 1.21 -2.73 0.41
N ALA A 198 1.45 -3.81 -0.33
CA ALA A 198 2.24 -4.95 0.14
C ALA A 198 3.72 -4.66 -0.13
N VAL A 199 4.37 -4.00 0.81
CA VAL A 199 5.78 -3.59 0.70
C VAL A 199 6.69 -4.76 1.08
N SER A 200 7.74 -5.00 0.29
CA SER A 200 8.73 -6.04 0.56
C SER A 200 9.48 -5.78 1.87
N ASP A 201 9.63 -6.81 2.70
CA ASP A 201 10.40 -6.73 3.96
C ASP A 201 11.90 -6.95 3.76
N PHE A 202 12.29 -7.51 2.61
CA PHE A 202 13.66 -7.83 2.24
C PHE A 202 13.96 -7.29 0.83
N PHE A 203 15.22 -6.94 0.57
CA PHE A 203 15.70 -6.47 -0.73
C PHE A 203 17.16 -6.84 -0.98
N ILE A 204 17.64 -6.71 -2.22
CA ILE A 204 19.06 -6.87 -2.57
C ILE A 204 19.63 -5.48 -2.88
N PRO A 205 20.66 -5.00 -2.16
CA PRO A 205 21.31 -3.73 -2.49
C PRO A 205 21.86 -3.73 -3.91
N SER A 206 21.75 -2.59 -4.61
CA SER A 206 22.22 -2.40 -5.99
C SER A 206 23.64 -2.91 -6.25
N HIS A 207 24.59 -2.55 -5.39
CA HIS A 207 25.99 -2.97 -5.49
C HIS A 207 26.23 -4.47 -5.23
N SER A 208 25.24 -5.17 -4.69
CA SER A 208 25.28 -6.62 -4.44
C SER A 208 24.51 -7.42 -5.50
N MET A 209 23.82 -6.78 -6.44
CA MET A 209 23.09 -7.44 -7.52
C MET A 209 24.04 -7.81 -8.67
N SER A 210 23.72 -8.92 -9.35
CA SER A 210 24.36 -9.25 -10.64
C SER A 210 23.94 -8.23 -11.69
N GLU A 211 24.87 -7.80 -12.54
CA GLU A 211 24.56 -6.88 -13.63
C GLU A 211 23.63 -7.55 -14.66
N HIS A 212 23.89 -8.82 -14.97
CA HIS A 212 23.15 -9.58 -15.98
C HIS A 212 22.39 -10.76 -15.36
N LYS A 213 21.47 -11.32 -16.15
CA LYS A 213 20.69 -12.52 -15.83
C LYS A 213 21.55 -13.59 -15.16
N ILE A 214 21.16 -14.02 -13.96
CA ILE A 214 21.84 -15.11 -13.23
C ILE A 214 21.72 -16.40 -14.07
N GLN A 215 22.85 -17.02 -14.39
CA GLN A 215 22.93 -18.22 -15.24
C GLN A 215 22.58 -19.47 -14.43
N SER A 216 21.93 -20.45 -15.07
CA SER A 216 21.41 -21.67 -14.43
C SER A 216 22.34 -22.88 -14.54
N GLY A 217 23.64 -22.66 -14.75
CA GLY A 217 24.60 -23.72 -15.10
C GLY A 217 25.07 -24.59 -13.93
N ASP A 218 25.03 -24.08 -12.69
CA ASP A 218 25.83 -24.62 -11.58
C ASP A 218 25.01 -25.25 -10.43
N GLY A 219 23.76 -25.66 -10.68
CA GLY A 219 22.91 -26.29 -9.67
C GLY A 219 22.00 -25.31 -8.91
N ASP A 220 21.96 -25.40 -7.59
CA ASP A 220 20.99 -24.68 -6.74
C ASP A 220 21.25 -23.16 -6.69
N LEU A 221 20.17 -22.36 -6.67
CA LEU A 221 20.23 -20.90 -6.50
C LEU A 221 20.03 -20.50 -5.03
N THR A 222 21.07 -19.93 -4.41
CA THR A 222 20.97 -19.32 -3.07
C THR A 222 20.85 -17.81 -3.19
N LEU A 223 19.76 -17.23 -2.65
CA LEU A 223 19.55 -15.78 -2.60
C LEU A 223 19.79 -15.24 -1.19
N ARG A 224 20.63 -14.21 -1.08
CA ARG A 224 20.85 -13.47 0.16
C ARG A 224 20.22 -12.09 0.05
N MET A 225 19.26 -11.80 0.93
CA MET A 225 18.53 -10.53 0.95
C MET A 225 18.73 -9.81 2.29
N ASN A 226 18.80 -8.50 2.23
CA ASN A 226 18.91 -7.62 3.39
C ASN A 226 17.52 -7.17 3.83
N GLN A 227 17.34 -6.92 5.12
CA GLN A 227 16.09 -6.35 5.62
C GLN A 227 15.91 -4.91 5.14
N VAL A 228 14.70 -4.58 4.68
CA VAL A 228 14.34 -3.21 4.28
C VAL A 228 14.33 -2.30 5.52
N PRO A 229 14.93 -1.09 5.44
CA PRO A 229 14.85 -0.10 6.51
C PRO A 229 13.41 0.17 6.92
N LYS A 230 13.18 0.50 8.20
CA LYS A 230 11.82 0.71 8.72
C LYS A 230 11.32 2.14 8.43
N PHE A 231 10.92 2.39 7.18
CA PHE A 231 10.51 3.71 6.66
C PHE A 231 9.26 4.33 7.29
N LEU A 232 8.41 3.54 7.96
CA LEU A 232 7.28 4.09 8.74
C LEU A 232 7.75 5.02 9.87
N ARG A 233 8.93 4.78 10.45
CA ARG A 233 9.44 5.65 11.52
C ARG A 233 9.84 7.04 10.98
N PRO A 234 10.66 7.17 9.93
CA PRO A 234 10.89 8.45 9.24
C PRO A 234 9.61 9.14 8.79
N LEU A 235 8.64 8.39 8.25
CA LEU A 235 7.35 8.96 7.83
C LEU A 235 6.65 9.68 8.99
N VAL A 236 6.49 8.99 10.12
CA VAL A 236 5.77 9.51 11.30
C VAL A 236 6.56 10.60 12.03
N LYS A 237 7.90 10.53 12.05
CA LYS A 237 8.71 11.45 12.87
C LYS A 237 9.26 12.65 12.11
N ASN A 238 9.59 12.47 10.83
CA ASN A 238 10.40 13.43 10.09
C ASN A 238 9.66 13.97 8.87
N TRP A 239 9.00 13.12 8.09
CA TRP A 239 8.44 13.53 6.80
C TRP A 239 7.05 14.15 6.95
N ALA A 240 6.16 13.55 7.74
CA ALA A 240 4.77 13.98 7.85
C ALA A 240 4.22 13.85 9.29
N PRO A 241 4.83 14.50 10.30
CA PRO A 241 4.53 14.25 11.71
C PRO A 241 3.14 14.71 12.18
N ALA A 242 2.56 15.70 11.52
CA ALA A 242 1.23 16.22 11.85
C ALA A 242 0.10 15.53 11.07
N CYS A 243 0.42 14.59 10.19
CA CYS A 243 -0.55 13.92 9.32
C CYS A 243 -1.19 12.71 10.02
N TYR A 244 -2.36 12.30 9.54
CA TYR A 244 -3.07 11.13 10.05
C TYR A 244 -2.62 9.86 9.32
N ILE A 245 -2.00 8.91 10.01
CA ILE A 245 -1.35 7.74 9.41
C ILE A 245 -2.08 6.46 9.80
N VAL A 246 -2.57 5.75 8.78
CA VAL A 246 -3.23 4.46 8.83
C VAL A 246 -2.33 3.44 8.14
N SER A 247 -1.83 2.46 8.90
CA SER A 247 -1.02 1.36 8.35
C SER A 247 -1.80 0.04 8.33
N PHE A 248 -1.35 -0.89 7.51
CA PHE A 248 -1.96 -2.21 7.38
C PHE A 248 -1.06 -3.32 7.95
N LYS A 249 -1.69 -4.31 8.57
CA LYS A 249 -1.03 -5.53 9.05
C LYS A 249 -1.79 -6.76 8.57
N LEU A 250 -1.18 -7.50 7.65
CA LEU A 250 -1.65 -8.81 7.20
C LEU A 250 -0.93 -9.90 8.01
N GLU A 251 -1.69 -10.84 8.56
CA GLU A 251 -1.14 -12.05 9.19
C GLU A 251 -1.92 -13.29 8.74
N THR A 252 -1.32 -14.45 8.98
CA THR A 252 -1.92 -15.78 8.77
C THR A 252 -2.12 -16.53 10.08
N ASP A 253 -1.65 -15.98 11.19
CA ASP A 253 -1.77 -16.54 12.53
C ASP A 253 -2.59 -15.57 13.43
N PRO A 254 -3.78 -15.98 13.90
CA PRO A 254 -4.63 -15.14 14.76
C PRO A 254 -3.94 -14.69 16.05
N GLU A 255 -3.06 -15.52 16.62
CA GLU A 255 -2.36 -15.22 17.88
C GLU A 255 -1.33 -14.09 17.70
N LEU A 256 -0.83 -13.92 16.47
CA LEU A 256 0.16 -12.88 16.16
C LEU A 256 -0.46 -11.55 15.72
N LEU A 257 -1.71 -11.55 15.23
CA LEU A 257 -2.34 -10.37 14.63
C LEU A 257 -2.41 -9.18 15.60
N GLY A 258 -3.01 -9.38 16.77
CA GLY A 258 -3.18 -8.35 17.80
C GLY A 258 -1.84 -7.84 18.36
N PRO A 259 -0.96 -8.73 18.84
CA PRO A 259 0.36 -8.34 19.36
C PRO A 259 1.20 -7.56 18.34
N LYS A 260 1.23 -7.99 17.07
CA LYS A 260 1.99 -7.28 16.02
C LYS A 260 1.38 -5.93 15.65
N ALA A 261 0.05 -5.80 15.67
CA ALA A 261 -0.62 -4.53 15.46
C ALA A 261 -0.30 -3.52 16.57
N LYS A 262 -0.44 -3.93 17.84
CA LYS A 262 -0.08 -3.10 19.01
C LYS A 262 1.40 -2.72 19.00
N HIS A 263 2.29 -3.68 18.73
CA HIS A 263 3.72 -3.42 18.59
C HIS A 263 4.04 -2.39 17.51
N ALA A 264 3.32 -2.38 16.38
CA ALA A 264 3.52 -1.38 15.32
C ALA A 264 3.11 0.03 15.77
N LEU A 265 2.01 0.17 16.53
CA LEU A 265 1.59 1.44 17.12
C LEU A 265 2.63 1.97 18.12
N ASP A 266 3.16 1.11 18.98
CA ASP A 266 4.18 1.49 19.97
C ASP A 266 5.49 1.89 19.30
N LYS A 267 5.93 1.10 18.32
CA LYS A 267 7.20 1.29 17.63
C LYS A 267 7.23 2.53 16.75
N TYR A 268 6.15 2.80 16.01
CA TYR A 268 6.12 3.88 15.02
C TYR A 268 5.39 5.13 15.50
N GLY A 269 4.44 5.02 16.43
CA GLY A 269 3.71 6.17 16.98
C GLY A 269 2.60 6.73 16.10
N HIS A 270 2.15 5.99 15.08
CA HIS A 270 1.04 6.39 14.21
C HIS A 270 -0.33 6.08 14.84
N GLN A 271 -1.40 6.56 14.20
CA GLN A 271 -2.72 6.67 14.81
C GLN A 271 -3.53 5.36 14.73
N VAL A 272 -3.49 4.65 13.59
CA VAL A 272 -4.30 3.44 13.37
C VAL A 272 -3.51 2.34 12.67
N VAL A 273 -3.65 1.10 13.17
CA VAL A 273 -3.31 -0.11 12.42
C VAL A 273 -4.59 -0.85 12.05
N VAL A 274 -4.84 -1.02 10.75
CA VAL A 274 -5.87 -1.93 10.23
C VAL A 274 -5.23 -3.29 10.06
N ALA A 275 -5.64 -4.24 10.89
CA ALA A 275 -5.16 -5.61 10.88
C ALA A 275 -6.18 -6.52 10.20
N ASN A 276 -5.72 -7.51 9.42
CA ASN A 276 -6.59 -8.48 8.78
C ASN A 276 -5.91 -9.85 8.64
N MET A 277 -6.69 -10.92 8.77
CA MET A 277 -6.25 -12.28 8.45
C MET A 277 -6.31 -12.51 6.94
N LEU A 278 -5.41 -13.32 6.38
CA LEU A 278 -5.35 -13.53 4.92
C LEU A 278 -6.64 -14.11 4.33
N ASP A 279 -7.28 -15.02 5.04
CA ASP A 279 -8.51 -15.73 4.69
C ASP A 279 -9.77 -14.88 4.90
N THR A 280 -9.80 -14.03 5.93
CA THR A 280 -10.99 -13.22 6.26
C THR A 280 -10.93 -11.77 5.77
N ARG A 281 -9.81 -11.33 5.19
CA ARG A 281 -9.56 -9.91 4.80
C ARG A 281 -10.65 -9.24 3.97
N LYS A 282 -11.45 -10.01 3.21
CA LYS A 282 -12.53 -9.48 2.37
C LYS A 282 -13.79 -9.11 3.17
N TRP A 283 -13.96 -9.68 4.36
CA TRP A 283 -15.20 -9.54 5.13
C TRP A 283 -15.00 -9.22 6.62
N GLN A 284 -13.76 -9.21 7.13
CA GLN A 284 -13.45 -8.80 8.51
C GLN A 284 -12.11 -8.08 8.61
N VAL A 285 -12.07 -6.98 9.36
CA VAL A 285 -10.86 -6.24 9.73
C VAL A 285 -10.93 -5.74 11.17
N TRP A 286 -9.77 -5.55 11.80
CA TRP A 286 -9.63 -5.05 13.17
C TRP A 286 -8.83 -3.75 13.18
N LEU A 287 -9.37 -2.70 13.77
CA LEU A 287 -8.73 -1.40 13.90
C LEU A 287 -8.15 -1.25 15.30
N TYR A 288 -6.83 -1.24 15.40
CA TYR A 288 -6.10 -0.99 16.63
C TYR A 288 -5.69 0.48 16.72
N THR A 289 -5.84 1.07 17.90
CA THR A 289 -5.40 2.44 18.21
C THR A 289 -4.76 2.49 19.59
N ARG A 290 -4.03 3.55 19.90
CA ARG A 290 -3.39 3.74 21.21
C ARG A 290 -4.39 4.13 22.32
N GLU A 291 -5.54 4.66 21.93
CA GLU A 291 -6.57 5.18 22.85
C GLU A 291 -7.48 4.06 23.41
N SER A 292 -7.52 2.90 22.76
CA SER A 292 -8.40 1.79 23.12
C SER A 292 -7.61 0.51 23.40
N THR A 293 -7.98 -0.21 24.47
CA THR A 293 -7.43 -1.51 24.81
C THR A 293 -7.86 -2.60 23.83
N GLU A 294 -9.12 -2.52 23.38
CA GLU A 294 -9.75 -3.44 22.45
C GLU A 294 -9.82 -2.85 21.03
N PRO A 295 -9.63 -3.68 19.98
CA PRO A 295 -9.78 -3.23 18.61
C PRO A 295 -11.26 -2.99 18.26
N CYS A 296 -11.50 -2.02 17.39
CA CYS A 296 -12.79 -1.88 16.72
C CYS A 296 -12.86 -2.92 15.58
N VAL A 297 -13.89 -3.76 15.58
CA VAL A 297 -14.08 -4.79 14.53
C VAL A 297 -15.07 -4.27 13.49
N ILE A 298 -14.67 -4.34 12.23
CA ILE A 298 -15.55 -4.08 11.09
C ILE A 298 -15.74 -5.39 10.36
N GLN A 299 -17.00 -5.75 10.12
CA GLN A 299 -17.35 -7.03 9.51
C GLN A 299 -18.59 -6.88 8.64
N ILE A 300 -18.57 -7.52 7.47
CA ILE A 300 -19.74 -7.68 6.60
C ILE A 300 -20.18 -9.15 6.57
N SER A 301 -21.45 -9.39 6.31
CA SER A 301 -21.99 -10.75 6.21
C SER A 301 -21.51 -11.44 4.92
N GLN A 302 -21.52 -12.78 4.93
CA GLN A 302 -21.22 -13.56 3.72
C GLN A 302 -22.24 -13.28 2.61
N GLN A 303 -23.49 -12.97 2.96
CA GLN A 303 -24.50 -12.55 1.99
C GLN A 303 -24.13 -11.22 1.32
N GLN A 304 -23.75 -10.20 2.11
CA GLN A 304 -23.31 -8.91 1.57
C GLN A 304 -22.09 -9.07 0.65
N LEU A 305 -21.13 -9.90 1.05
CA LEU A 305 -19.97 -10.21 0.22
C LEU A 305 -20.37 -10.88 -1.11
N ALA A 306 -21.32 -11.83 -1.07
CA ALA A 306 -21.83 -12.51 -2.26
C ALA A 306 -22.62 -11.57 -3.20
N GLU A 307 -23.26 -10.55 -2.64
CA GLU A 307 -23.92 -9.46 -3.38
C GLU A 307 -22.92 -8.43 -3.95
N GLY A 308 -21.61 -8.64 -3.76
CA GLY A 308 -20.56 -7.79 -4.30
C GLY A 308 -20.26 -6.54 -3.45
N ARG A 309 -20.70 -6.52 -2.19
CA ARG A 309 -20.38 -5.43 -1.27
C ARG A 309 -18.93 -5.54 -0.78
N ASP A 310 -18.21 -4.43 -0.87
CA ASP A 310 -16.84 -4.31 -0.37
C ASP A 310 -16.83 -3.84 1.10
N ILE A 311 -16.00 -4.48 1.94
CA ILE A 311 -15.80 -4.07 3.34
C ILE A 311 -15.19 -2.66 3.46
N GLU A 312 -14.52 -2.20 2.40
CA GLU A 312 -13.94 -0.87 2.30
C GLU A 312 -14.97 0.25 2.49
N GLN A 313 -16.26 0.02 2.18
CA GLN A 313 -17.31 0.99 2.46
C GLN A 313 -17.35 1.32 3.96
N ASP A 314 -17.50 0.31 4.81
CA ASP A 314 -17.57 0.49 6.28
C ASP A 314 -16.22 0.93 6.86
N LEU A 315 -15.13 0.37 6.35
CA LEU A 315 -13.78 0.69 6.81
C LEU A 315 -13.43 2.16 6.55
N THR A 316 -13.66 2.66 5.35
CA THR A 316 -13.31 4.05 5.02
C THR A 316 -14.23 5.07 5.69
N GLU A 317 -15.50 4.73 5.92
CA GLU A 317 -16.41 5.53 6.74
C GLU A 317 -15.87 5.71 8.17
N GLU A 318 -15.48 4.62 8.83
CA GLU A 318 -14.92 4.66 10.19
C GLU A 318 -13.56 5.39 10.24
N ILE A 319 -12.67 5.14 9.27
CA ILE A 319 -11.39 5.86 9.17
C ILE A 319 -11.62 7.36 8.93
N SER A 320 -12.55 7.72 8.06
CA SER A 320 -12.92 9.13 7.78
C SER A 320 -13.52 9.82 9.00
N ARG A 321 -14.34 9.12 9.79
CA ARG A 321 -14.89 9.61 11.06
C ARG A 321 -13.77 9.92 12.05
N ARG A 322 -12.80 9.02 12.23
CA ARG A 322 -11.65 9.24 13.12
C ARG A 322 -10.74 10.37 12.62
N HIS A 323 -10.48 10.45 11.32
CA HIS A 323 -9.67 11.53 10.75
C HIS A 323 -10.35 12.90 10.94
N LYS A 324 -11.69 12.99 10.80
CA LYS A 324 -12.45 14.21 11.14
C LYS A 324 -12.25 14.64 12.60
N GLN A 325 -12.26 13.69 13.53
CA GLN A 325 -11.99 13.96 14.94
C GLN A 325 -10.55 14.42 15.16
N PHE A 326 -9.58 13.79 14.48
CA PHE A 326 -8.18 14.18 14.52
C PHE A 326 -7.97 15.63 14.05
N VAL A 327 -8.59 16.02 12.93
CA VAL A 327 -8.57 17.40 12.41
C VAL A 327 -9.15 18.38 13.44
N ALA A 328 -10.31 18.07 14.02
CA ALA A 328 -10.98 18.94 14.98
C ALA A 328 -10.14 19.15 16.26
N ASN A 329 -9.52 18.09 16.77
CA ASN A 329 -8.68 18.16 17.97
C ASN A 329 -7.42 19.02 17.73
N HIS A 330 -6.82 18.93 16.54
CA HIS A 330 -5.67 19.76 16.17
C HIS A 330 -6.06 21.23 16.03
N HIS A 331 -7.21 21.53 15.43
CA HIS A 331 -7.69 22.92 15.32
C HIS A 331 -7.90 23.58 16.68
N ASN A 332 -8.48 22.85 17.64
CA ASN A 332 -8.71 23.35 19.00
C ASN A 332 -7.39 23.56 19.77
N SER A 333 -6.37 22.73 19.51
CA SER A 333 -5.07 22.82 20.19
C SER A 333 -4.27 24.04 19.73
N THR A 334 -4.34 24.38 18.44
CA THR A 334 -3.67 25.55 17.85
C THR A 334 -4.32 26.88 18.24
N GLN A 335 -5.61 26.91 18.60
CA GLN A 335 -6.29 28.12 19.07
C GLN A 335 -6.04 28.44 20.56
N GLN A 336 -5.50 27.49 21.33
CA GLN A 336 -5.21 27.63 22.75
C GLN A 336 -3.73 27.98 23.04
N GLN A 337 -2.89 28.02 22.02
CA GLN A 337 -1.49 28.48 22.06
C GLN A 337 -1.40 29.85 21.39
#